data_AF-A0A0F9Q7D6-F1
#
_entry.id   AF-A0A0F9Q7D6-F1
#
_cell.length_a   1.000
_cell.length_b   1.000
_cell.length_c   1.000
_cell.angle_alpha   90.00
_cell.angle_beta   90.00
_cell.angle_gamma   90.00
#
_symmetry.space_group_name_H-M   'P 1'
#
loop_
_entity.id
_entity.type
_entity.pdbx_description
1 polymer ?
#
loop_
_entity_poly.entity_id
_entity_poly.type
_entity_poly.pdbx_seq_one_letter_code
_entity_poly.pdbx_strand_id
1 'polypeptide(L)'
;MKHLFYLHSHITYYVSMAVIKSKEIPEEDIVFIISRNYNNKGLKRKITLDVSLIHDEMNHYLIDRFYKLYAFIPKIDGLIEEKTNGEKYTVYLPLIENKLMQIIATNKKCISLNIIEEGATAYAPYFMHFRFKNKFEGLLKNTLNLFLSLIRNRFYYVKVYDLRRFKKSSPPIFYSITSDSFKGLPYHIEILPPVREELEAYSQPNMKVLVLEGAVEQGNLKIDTLLKGIQHILDENSFKDLYVKYHPVQTTENRTKIIELITSNGVTQITIADEIPFEQITINNNNIMVFGFTSSLLYYAKKFGCTVISYEDVLLEDDLFKKFRSENNFNLKDLLLSSR
;
A
#
# COMPACT_ATOMS: atom_id res chain seq x y z
N MET A 1 -19.16 4.54 -18.37
CA MET A 1 -19.25 3.67 -17.17
C MET A 1 -18.03 3.97 -16.34
N LYS A 2 -18.15 4.31 -15.07
CA LYS A 2 -16.98 4.81 -14.32
C LYS A 2 -16.09 3.71 -13.75
N HIS A 3 -14.81 4.02 -13.58
CA HIS A 3 -13.77 3.17 -13.01
C HIS A 3 -13.15 3.90 -11.82
N LEU A 4 -13.38 3.36 -10.62
CA LEU A 4 -12.95 3.97 -9.36
C LEU A 4 -11.71 3.26 -8.84
N PHE A 5 -10.57 3.95 -8.81
CA PHE A 5 -9.29 3.42 -8.33
C PHE A 5 -8.98 3.98 -6.95
N TYR A 6 -8.87 3.12 -5.93
CA TYR A 6 -8.57 3.54 -4.57
C TYR A 6 -7.07 3.59 -4.33
N LEU A 7 -6.57 4.78 -4.05
CA LEU A 7 -5.15 5.10 -3.92
C LEU A 7 -4.83 5.56 -2.50
N HIS A 8 -3.80 4.95 -1.92
CA HIS A 8 -3.25 5.35 -0.62
C HIS A 8 -1.73 5.19 -0.53
N SER A 9 -1.10 4.76 -1.61
CA SER A 9 0.34 4.51 -1.71
C SER A 9 0.80 4.54 -3.17
N HIS A 10 2.10 4.66 -3.38
CA HIS A 10 2.69 4.68 -4.72
C HIS A 10 2.48 3.39 -5.50
N ILE A 11 2.55 2.23 -4.84
CA ILE A 11 2.25 0.94 -5.48
C ILE A 11 0.79 0.86 -5.95
N THR A 12 -0.18 1.32 -5.16
CA THR A 12 -1.60 1.29 -5.59
C THR A 12 -1.84 2.19 -6.79
N TYR A 13 -1.19 3.36 -6.84
CA TYR A 13 -1.20 4.21 -8.03
C TYR A 13 -0.59 3.49 -9.23
N TYR A 14 0.57 2.89 -9.05
CA TYR A 14 1.31 2.22 -10.11
C TYR A 14 0.53 1.04 -10.72
N VAL A 15 0.00 0.15 -9.89
CA VAL A 15 -0.83 -0.99 -10.34
C VAL A 15 -2.10 -0.48 -11.02
N SER A 16 -2.71 0.61 -10.51
CA SER A 16 -3.87 1.23 -11.16
C SER A 16 -3.54 1.72 -12.56
N MET A 17 -2.39 2.37 -12.76
CA MET A 17 -1.94 2.80 -14.09
C MET A 17 -1.70 1.61 -15.03
N ALA A 18 -1.17 0.50 -14.53
CA ALA A 18 -1.03 -0.74 -15.30
C ALA A 18 -2.38 -1.29 -15.75
N VAL A 19 -3.39 -1.28 -14.86
CA VAL A 19 -4.77 -1.70 -15.19
C VAL A 19 -5.37 -0.77 -16.26
N ILE A 20 -5.28 0.54 -16.07
CA ILE A 20 -5.80 1.55 -16.99
C ILE A 20 -5.22 1.35 -18.39
N LYS A 21 -3.90 1.19 -18.48
CA LYS A 21 -3.21 0.96 -19.75
C LYS A 21 -3.61 -0.36 -20.39
N SER A 22 -3.65 -1.45 -19.62
CA SER A 22 -3.95 -2.79 -20.14
C SER A 22 -5.41 -2.97 -20.57
N LYS A 23 -6.34 -2.26 -19.94
CA LYS A 23 -7.78 -2.31 -20.25
C LYS A 23 -8.24 -1.18 -21.15
N GLU A 24 -7.32 -0.31 -21.57
CA GLU A 24 -7.59 0.86 -22.44
C GLU A 24 -8.74 1.73 -21.90
N ILE A 25 -8.76 1.97 -20.58
CA ILE A 25 -9.85 2.71 -19.93
C ILE A 25 -9.76 4.20 -20.32
N PRO A 26 -10.82 4.80 -20.90
CA PRO A 26 -10.83 6.22 -21.27
C PRO A 26 -10.66 7.13 -20.05
N GLU A 27 -9.92 8.22 -20.20
CA GLU A 27 -9.57 9.13 -19.10
C GLU A 27 -10.81 9.75 -18.44
N GLU A 28 -11.81 10.10 -19.24
CA GLU A 28 -13.09 10.66 -18.79
C GLU A 28 -13.90 9.70 -17.91
N ASP A 29 -13.61 8.40 -17.97
CA ASP A 29 -14.27 7.36 -17.19
C ASP A 29 -13.55 7.01 -15.89
N ILE A 30 -12.41 7.64 -15.61
CA ILE A 30 -11.59 7.34 -14.43
C ILE A 30 -11.87 8.32 -13.29
N VAL A 31 -12.05 7.79 -12.09
CA VAL A 31 -12.09 8.55 -10.83
C VAL A 31 -11.08 7.95 -9.86
N PHE A 32 -10.13 8.75 -9.40
CA PHE A 32 -9.17 8.33 -8.37
C PHE A 32 -9.68 8.69 -6.98
N ILE A 33 -9.90 7.69 -6.14
CA ILE A 33 -10.25 7.88 -4.74
C ILE A 33 -8.95 7.98 -3.94
N ILE A 34 -8.71 9.12 -3.30
CA ILE A 34 -7.49 9.41 -2.55
C ILE A 34 -7.76 9.26 -1.06
N SER A 35 -6.90 8.54 -0.35
CA SER A 35 -6.96 8.44 1.12
C SER A 35 -5.58 8.62 1.76
N ARG A 36 -5.56 8.80 3.08
CA ARG A 36 -4.34 9.01 3.89
C ARG A 36 -3.48 10.19 3.40
N ASN A 37 -4.14 11.23 2.85
CA ASN A 37 -3.50 12.40 2.25
C ASN A 37 -2.46 12.03 1.17
N TYR A 38 -2.70 10.92 0.45
CA TYR A 38 -1.82 10.47 -0.61
C TYR A 38 -1.73 11.52 -1.73
N ASN A 39 -0.52 11.75 -2.24
CA ASN A 39 -0.27 12.71 -3.30
C ASN A 39 0.72 12.13 -4.32
N ASN A 40 0.48 12.44 -5.60
CA ASN A 40 1.32 12.05 -6.71
C ASN A 40 1.22 13.09 -7.83
N LYS A 41 2.35 13.44 -8.45
CA LYS A 41 2.41 14.39 -9.57
C LYS A 41 1.50 14.00 -10.74
N GLY A 42 1.35 12.71 -11.02
CA GLY A 42 0.52 12.18 -12.10
C GLY A 42 -1.00 12.29 -11.86
N LEU A 43 -1.43 12.68 -10.65
CA LEU A 43 -2.83 12.96 -10.34
C LEU A 43 -3.24 14.41 -10.66
N LYS A 44 -2.28 15.28 -11.01
CA LYS A 44 -2.60 16.65 -11.41
C LYS A 44 -3.51 16.64 -12.63
N ARG A 45 -4.61 17.39 -12.56
CA ARG A 45 -5.66 17.50 -13.60
C ARG A 45 -6.50 16.24 -13.84
N LYS A 46 -6.35 15.19 -13.02
CA LYS A 46 -7.25 14.02 -13.04
C LYS A 46 -8.47 14.25 -12.14
N ILE A 47 -9.55 13.53 -12.39
CA ILE A 47 -10.73 13.54 -11.51
C ILE A 47 -10.39 12.77 -10.23
N THR A 48 -10.39 13.47 -9.10
CA THR A 48 -10.10 12.89 -7.79
C THR A 48 -11.26 13.04 -6.81
N LEU A 49 -11.37 12.09 -5.90
CA LEU A 49 -12.25 12.11 -4.74
C LEU A 49 -11.40 11.89 -3.48
N ASP A 50 -11.11 12.96 -2.74
CA ASP A 50 -10.37 12.83 -1.48
C ASP A 50 -11.32 12.41 -0.35
N VAL A 51 -11.01 11.25 0.24
CA VAL A 51 -11.73 10.65 1.36
C VAL A 51 -10.85 10.50 2.59
N SER A 52 -9.70 11.16 2.65
CA SER A 52 -8.72 11.03 3.74
C SER A 52 -9.32 11.35 5.11
N LEU A 53 -10.05 12.47 5.23
CA LEU A 53 -10.73 12.84 6.48
C LEU A 53 -11.78 11.79 6.90
N ILE A 54 -12.57 11.29 5.93
CA ILE A 54 -13.59 10.27 6.20
C ILE A 54 -12.95 8.95 6.62
N HIS A 55 -11.89 8.54 5.93
CA HIS A 55 -11.11 7.35 6.24
C HIS A 55 -10.62 7.41 7.70
N ASP A 56 -10.03 8.53 8.10
CA ASP A 56 -9.48 8.70 9.44
C ASP A 56 -10.59 8.73 10.49
N GLU A 57 -11.65 9.52 10.30
CA GLU A 57 -12.82 9.55 11.19
C GLU A 57 -13.43 8.15 11.40
N MET A 58 -13.62 7.38 10.33
CA MET A 58 -14.20 6.04 10.40
C MET A 58 -13.29 5.02 11.11
N ASN A 59 -11.97 5.20 11.04
CA ASN A 59 -11.02 4.34 11.73
C ASN A 59 -11.01 4.59 13.25
N HIS A 60 -11.31 5.82 13.70
CA HIS A 60 -11.46 6.14 15.12
C HIS A 60 -12.71 5.52 15.77
N TYR A 61 -13.74 5.22 14.98
CA TYR A 61 -14.95 4.61 15.53
C TYR A 61 -14.81 3.10 15.72
N LEU A 62 -14.86 2.72 17.00
CA LEU A 62 -15.03 1.35 17.46
C LEU A 62 -16.47 0.85 17.24
N ILE A 63 -16.67 -0.44 17.50
CA ILE A 63 -17.92 -1.16 17.21
C ILE A 63 -19.12 -0.65 18.03
N ASP A 64 -18.88 -0.09 19.21
CA ASP A 64 -19.87 0.52 20.11
C ASP A 64 -20.49 1.80 19.52
N ARG A 65 -19.78 2.49 18.61
CA ARG A 65 -20.25 3.70 17.91
C ARG A 65 -20.77 3.40 16.52
N PHE A 66 -21.35 2.22 16.32
CA PHE A 66 -21.87 1.76 15.04
C PHE A 66 -22.85 2.74 14.37
N TYR A 67 -23.71 3.43 15.13
CA TYR A 67 -24.63 4.43 14.57
C TYR A 67 -23.90 5.61 13.90
N LYS A 68 -22.73 6.02 14.42
CA LYS A 68 -21.89 7.04 13.77
C LYS A 68 -21.32 6.50 12.48
N LEU A 69 -20.83 5.26 12.49
CA LEU A 69 -20.38 4.58 11.27
C LEU A 69 -21.52 4.49 10.24
N TYR A 70 -22.74 4.19 10.65
CA TYR A 70 -23.91 4.09 9.78
C TYR A 70 -24.24 5.41 9.07
N ALA A 71 -24.01 6.55 9.73
CA ALA A 71 -24.23 7.88 9.17
C ALA A 71 -23.28 8.22 8.00
N PHE A 72 -22.13 7.55 7.87
CA PHE A 72 -21.21 7.76 6.75
C PHE A 72 -21.71 7.18 5.43
N ILE A 73 -22.60 6.18 5.44
CA ILE A 73 -23.12 5.54 4.22
C ILE A 73 -23.68 6.58 3.24
N PRO A 74 -24.69 7.39 3.61
CA PRO A 74 -25.25 8.37 2.67
C PRO A 74 -24.23 9.45 2.27
N LYS A 75 -23.30 9.82 3.16
CA LYS A 75 -22.23 10.80 2.87
C LYS A 75 -21.31 10.27 1.76
N ILE A 76 -20.85 9.04 1.89
CA ILE A 76 -19.97 8.38 0.91
C ILE A 76 -20.72 8.11 -0.39
N ASP A 77 -21.96 7.62 -0.31
CA ASP A 77 -22.79 7.38 -1.48
C ASP A 77 -23.02 8.67 -2.29
N GLY A 78 -23.29 9.80 -1.62
CA GLY A 78 -23.45 11.10 -2.27
C GLY A 78 -22.17 11.60 -2.94
N LEU A 79 -21.01 11.44 -2.29
CA LEU A 79 -19.71 11.80 -2.88
C LEU A 79 -19.40 10.98 -4.14
N ILE A 80 -19.67 9.67 -4.09
CA ILE A 80 -19.50 8.79 -5.26
C ILE A 80 -20.47 9.20 -6.36
N GLU A 81 -21.74 9.43 -6.03
CA GLU A 81 -22.77 9.84 -7.00
C GLU A 81 -22.40 11.14 -7.71
N GLU A 82 -21.91 12.14 -6.97
CA GLU A 82 -21.39 13.40 -7.52
C GLU A 82 -20.25 13.15 -8.52
N LYS A 83 -19.23 12.37 -8.14
CA LYS A 83 -18.05 12.14 -8.99
C LYS A 83 -18.30 11.19 -10.16
N THR A 84 -19.36 10.39 -10.07
CA THR A 84 -19.73 9.44 -11.14
C THR A 84 -20.91 9.91 -11.96
N ASN A 85 -21.48 11.10 -11.69
CA ASN A 85 -22.74 11.57 -12.27
C ASN A 85 -23.87 10.52 -12.17
N GLY A 86 -23.88 9.75 -11.07
CA GLY A 86 -24.82 8.66 -10.84
C GLY A 86 -24.69 7.45 -11.77
N GLU A 87 -23.62 7.35 -12.59
CA GLU A 87 -23.35 6.20 -13.43
C GLU A 87 -23.03 4.94 -12.61
N LYS A 88 -23.21 3.76 -13.23
CA LYS A 88 -22.67 2.50 -12.70
C LYS A 88 -21.15 2.52 -12.79
N TYR A 89 -20.50 1.81 -11.88
CA TYR A 89 -19.04 1.77 -11.83
C TYR A 89 -18.44 0.41 -11.46
N THR A 90 -17.18 0.25 -11.86
CA THR A 90 -16.27 -0.80 -11.40
C THR A 90 -15.30 -0.19 -10.40
N VAL A 91 -15.04 -0.87 -9.28
CA VAL A 91 -14.08 -0.41 -8.28
C VAL A 91 -12.85 -1.31 -8.21
N TYR A 92 -11.68 -0.69 -8.01
CA TYR A 92 -10.38 -1.33 -7.85
C TYR A 92 -9.84 -0.95 -6.48
N LEU A 93 -9.80 -1.93 -5.57
CA LEU A 93 -9.45 -1.74 -4.17
C LEU A 93 -8.17 -2.49 -3.83
N PRO A 94 -7.30 -1.97 -2.98
CA PRO A 94 -6.07 -2.68 -2.59
C PRO A 94 -6.36 -3.89 -1.68
N LEU A 95 -7.44 -3.80 -0.91
CA LEU A 95 -8.00 -4.83 -0.04
C LEU A 95 -9.44 -4.48 0.32
N ILE A 96 -10.15 -5.36 1.05
CA ILE A 96 -11.54 -5.12 1.48
C ILE A 96 -11.73 -5.02 3.00
N GLU A 97 -10.65 -4.84 3.77
CA GLU A 97 -10.73 -4.75 5.24
C GLU A 97 -11.31 -3.42 5.72
N ASN A 98 -10.95 -2.30 5.09
CA ASN A 98 -11.36 -0.99 5.56
C ASN A 98 -12.88 -0.77 5.35
N LYS A 99 -13.56 -0.21 6.37
CA LYS A 99 -15.01 0.05 6.34
C LYS A 99 -15.42 0.94 5.15
N LEU A 100 -14.62 1.95 4.82
CA LEU A 100 -14.86 2.84 3.68
C LEU A 100 -14.82 2.08 2.35
N MET A 101 -13.81 1.23 2.16
CA MET A 101 -13.68 0.35 1.00
C MET A 101 -14.89 -0.58 0.87
N GLN A 102 -15.38 -1.15 1.99
CA GLN A 102 -16.57 -2.00 1.99
C GLN A 102 -17.86 -1.23 1.64
N ILE A 103 -18.01 0.03 2.07
CA ILE A 103 -19.14 0.88 1.67
C ILE A 103 -19.14 1.11 0.17
N ILE A 104 -18.00 1.52 -0.39
CA ILE A 104 -17.82 1.72 -1.83
C ILE A 104 -18.18 0.42 -2.57
N ALA A 105 -17.58 -0.70 -2.15
CA ALA A 105 -17.79 -2.00 -2.77
C ALA A 105 -19.22 -2.54 -2.63
N THR A 106 -20.02 -2.09 -1.66
CA THR A 106 -21.42 -2.53 -1.50
C THR A 106 -22.44 -1.58 -2.12
N ASN A 107 -22.01 -0.41 -2.60
CA ASN A 107 -22.90 0.55 -3.26
C ASN A 107 -23.69 -0.10 -4.42
N LYS A 108 -24.97 0.26 -4.58
CA LYS A 108 -25.87 -0.30 -5.60
C LYS A 108 -25.44 -0.02 -7.03
N LYS A 109 -24.64 1.03 -7.25
CA LYS A 109 -24.07 1.42 -8.55
C LYS A 109 -22.73 0.73 -8.82
N CYS A 110 -22.08 0.16 -7.79
CA CYS A 110 -20.90 -0.68 -7.95
C CYS A 110 -21.31 -2.03 -8.54
N ILE A 111 -21.05 -2.25 -9.82
CA ILE A 111 -21.42 -3.50 -10.52
C ILE A 111 -20.30 -4.54 -10.52
N SER A 112 -19.05 -4.09 -10.41
CA SER A 112 -17.86 -4.95 -10.38
C SER A 112 -16.86 -4.48 -9.33
N LEU A 113 -16.18 -5.44 -8.71
CA LEU A 113 -15.20 -5.26 -7.65
C LEU A 113 -13.94 -6.04 -8.01
N ASN A 114 -12.81 -5.35 -8.10
CA ASN A 114 -11.50 -5.93 -8.35
C ASN A 114 -10.53 -5.55 -7.24
N ILE A 115 -9.49 -6.37 -7.09
CA ILE A 115 -8.40 -6.11 -6.15
C ILE A 115 -7.15 -5.72 -6.92
N ILE A 116 -6.39 -4.75 -6.42
CA ILE A 116 -5.07 -4.37 -6.94
C ILE A 116 -4.01 -4.68 -5.89
N GLU A 117 -2.85 -5.09 -6.35
CA GLU A 117 -1.70 -5.37 -5.49
C GLU A 117 -1.30 -4.18 -4.61
N GLU A 118 -1.05 -4.46 -3.33
CA GLU A 118 -0.60 -3.51 -2.33
C GLU A 118 0.48 -4.13 -1.45
N GLY A 119 1.69 -3.54 -1.49
CA GLY A 119 2.74 -3.70 -0.46
C GLY A 119 2.89 -5.10 0.12
N ALA A 120 3.16 -5.19 1.42
CA ALA A 120 3.34 -6.46 2.11
C ALA A 120 2.05 -7.32 2.21
N THR A 121 0.87 -6.69 2.17
CA THR A 121 -0.43 -7.37 2.36
C THR A 121 -0.75 -8.33 1.24
N ALA A 122 -0.29 -8.04 0.02
CA ALA A 122 -0.44 -8.93 -1.14
C ALA A 122 0.43 -10.20 -1.08
N TYR A 123 1.44 -10.26 -0.20
CA TYR A 123 2.40 -11.38 -0.15
C TYR A 123 2.37 -12.17 1.17
N ALA A 124 1.96 -11.55 2.28
CA ALA A 124 2.04 -12.24 3.57
C ALA A 124 0.85 -13.19 3.77
N PRO A 125 1.09 -14.50 4.00
CA PRO A 125 0.02 -15.47 4.27
C PRO A 125 -0.88 -15.08 5.45
N TYR A 126 -0.33 -14.36 6.42
CA TYR A 126 -1.07 -13.91 7.60
C TYR A 126 -2.18 -12.92 7.25
N PHE A 127 -1.89 -11.91 6.41
CA PHE A 127 -2.90 -10.95 5.95
C PHE A 127 -3.95 -11.64 5.06
N MET A 128 -3.57 -12.71 4.36
CA MET A 128 -4.48 -13.52 3.55
C MET A 128 -5.42 -14.41 4.38
N HIS A 129 -5.06 -14.77 5.62
CA HIS A 129 -5.81 -15.72 6.45
C HIS A 129 -6.22 -15.17 7.83
N PHE A 130 -6.64 -13.89 7.90
CA PHE A 130 -7.04 -13.26 9.14
C PHE A 130 -8.15 -14.04 9.89
N ARG A 131 -7.90 -14.34 11.17
CA ARG A 131 -8.88 -14.88 12.11
C ARG A 131 -9.09 -13.88 13.24
N PHE A 132 -10.36 -13.64 13.61
CA PHE A 132 -10.65 -12.84 14.79
C PHE A 132 -10.05 -13.52 16.02
N LYS A 133 -9.19 -12.81 16.76
CA LYS A 133 -8.59 -13.31 18.00
C LYS A 133 -9.66 -13.58 19.07
N ASN A 134 -10.75 -12.80 19.09
CA ASN A 134 -11.85 -12.93 20.03
C ASN A 134 -13.14 -13.44 19.35
N LYS A 135 -13.68 -14.57 19.84
CA LYS A 135 -14.92 -15.18 19.31
C LYS A 135 -16.16 -14.31 19.52
N PHE A 136 -16.27 -13.63 20.66
CA PHE A 136 -17.41 -12.77 20.98
C PHE A 136 -17.45 -11.54 20.07
N GLU A 137 -16.29 -10.91 19.88
CA GLU A 137 -16.14 -9.79 18.95
C GLU A 137 -16.50 -10.21 17.51
N GLY A 138 -16.07 -11.40 17.09
CA GLY A 138 -16.45 -11.98 15.80
C GLY A 138 -17.96 -12.18 15.66
N LEU A 139 -18.65 -12.64 16.70
CA LEU A 139 -20.11 -12.79 16.70
C LEU A 139 -20.80 -11.42 16.56
N LEU A 140 -20.40 -10.42 17.35
CA LEU A 140 -20.97 -9.07 17.28
C LEU A 140 -20.78 -8.44 15.89
N LYS A 141 -19.58 -8.54 15.32
CA LYS A 141 -19.28 -8.08 13.95
C LYS A 141 -20.15 -8.74 12.90
N ASN A 142 -20.40 -10.06 13.03
CA ASN A 142 -21.28 -10.79 12.13
C ASN A 142 -22.74 -10.34 12.26
N THR A 143 -23.24 -10.14 13.47
CA THR A 143 -24.61 -9.63 13.72
C THR A 143 -24.81 -8.26 13.12
N LEU A 144 -23.86 -7.33 13.30
CA LEU A 144 -23.93 -5.98 12.71
C LEU A 144 -23.87 -6.03 11.18
N ASN A 145 -23.03 -6.89 10.60
CA ASN A 145 -23.00 -7.09 9.15
C ASN A 145 -24.34 -7.64 8.62
N LEU A 146 -24.98 -8.58 9.33
CA LEU A 146 -26.29 -9.09 8.92
C LEU A 146 -27.35 -7.99 8.95
N PHE A 147 -27.38 -7.19 10.02
CA PHE A 147 -28.26 -6.03 10.13
C PHE A 147 -28.06 -5.04 8.98
N LEU A 148 -26.82 -4.66 8.67
CA LEU A 148 -26.49 -3.79 7.54
C LEU A 148 -26.92 -4.39 6.19
N SER A 149 -26.70 -5.69 6.02
CA SER A 149 -27.05 -6.42 4.81
C SER A 149 -28.55 -6.40 4.56
N LEU A 150 -29.36 -6.56 5.62
CA LEU A 150 -30.83 -6.58 5.50
C LEU A 150 -31.42 -5.19 5.22
N ILE A 151 -30.87 -4.13 5.82
CA ILE A 151 -31.48 -2.80 5.73
C ILE A 151 -31.01 -2.02 4.50
N ARG A 152 -29.72 -2.11 4.16
CA ARG A 152 -29.12 -1.32 3.07
C ARG A 152 -28.27 -2.12 2.10
N ASN A 153 -28.17 -3.45 2.28
CA ASN A 153 -27.24 -4.30 1.53
C ASN A 153 -25.79 -3.76 1.64
N ARG A 154 -25.34 -3.51 2.88
CA ARG A 154 -24.03 -2.92 3.21
C ARG A 154 -23.24 -3.86 4.13
N PHE A 155 -21.92 -3.72 4.16
CA PHE A 155 -21.03 -4.48 5.05
C PHE A 155 -19.92 -3.58 5.63
N TYR A 156 -19.49 -3.83 6.88
CA TYR A 156 -18.38 -3.14 7.56
C TYR A 156 -17.27 -4.04 8.08
N TYR A 157 -17.56 -5.32 8.34
CA TYR A 157 -16.62 -6.23 8.99
C TYR A 157 -16.37 -7.47 8.13
N VAL A 158 -16.02 -7.28 6.86
CA VAL A 158 -15.55 -8.35 5.99
C VAL A 158 -14.04 -8.51 6.13
N LYS A 159 -13.55 -9.74 6.00
CA LYS A 159 -12.11 -10.04 6.06
C LYS A 159 -11.41 -9.52 4.80
N VAL A 160 -10.13 -9.16 4.95
CA VAL A 160 -9.24 -8.51 3.96
C VAL A 160 -9.45 -8.93 2.50
N TYR A 161 -9.61 -10.23 2.21
CA TYR A 161 -9.83 -10.75 0.85
C TYR A 161 -11.07 -11.67 0.71
N ASP A 162 -12.02 -11.64 1.64
CA ASP A 162 -13.23 -12.47 1.56
C ASP A 162 -14.31 -11.81 0.69
N LEU A 163 -14.12 -11.86 -0.63
CA LEU A 163 -15.02 -11.20 -1.59
C LEU A 163 -16.31 -11.96 -1.84
N ARG A 164 -16.48 -13.17 -1.29
CA ARG A 164 -17.66 -14.04 -1.56
C ARG A 164 -18.98 -13.42 -1.13
N ARG A 165 -18.94 -12.46 -0.21
CA ARG A 165 -20.11 -11.71 0.27
C ARG A 165 -20.57 -10.62 -0.70
N PHE A 166 -19.71 -10.20 -1.62
CA PHE A 166 -20.00 -9.13 -2.58
C PHE A 166 -20.51 -9.75 -3.88
N LYS A 167 -21.83 -9.93 -3.98
CA LYS A 167 -22.47 -10.42 -5.20
C LYS A 167 -22.42 -9.33 -6.27
N LYS A 168 -21.54 -9.49 -7.26
CA LYS A 168 -21.30 -8.58 -8.38
C LYS A 168 -21.69 -9.23 -9.70
N SER A 169 -21.83 -8.42 -10.76
CA SER A 169 -22.20 -8.91 -12.09
C SER A 169 -21.11 -9.74 -12.75
N SER A 170 -19.85 -9.53 -12.33
CA SER A 170 -18.67 -10.28 -12.78
C SER A 170 -17.90 -10.81 -11.58
N PRO A 171 -17.19 -11.95 -11.71
CA PRO A 171 -16.25 -12.40 -10.70
C PRO A 171 -15.12 -11.38 -10.50
N PRO A 172 -14.57 -11.26 -9.29
CA PRO A 172 -13.48 -10.33 -9.01
C PRO A 172 -12.19 -10.80 -9.68
N ILE A 173 -11.44 -9.84 -10.23
CA ILE A 173 -10.07 -10.05 -10.74
C ILE A 173 -9.09 -9.41 -9.76
N PHE A 174 -8.00 -10.13 -9.47
CA PHE A 174 -6.89 -9.66 -8.67
C PHE A 174 -5.75 -9.24 -9.60
N TYR A 175 -5.53 -7.95 -9.75
CA TYR A 175 -4.50 -7.39 -10.62
C TYR A 175 -3.18 -7.25 -9.87
N SER A 176 -2.11 -7.67 -10.53
CA SER A 176 -0.78 -7.70 -9.95
C SER A 176 0.27 -7.33 -11.00
N ILE A 177 1.39 -6.78 -10.58
CA ILE A 177 2.57 -6.51 -11.41
C ILE A 177 3.71 -7.49 -11.11
N THR A 178 3.52 -8.41 -10.16
CA THR A 178 4.50 -9.43 -9.78
C THR A 178 3.86 -10.82 -9.71
N SER A 179 4.63 -11.88 -9.95
CA SER A 179 4.10 -13.24 -9.94
C SER A 179 3.79 -13.81 -8.54
N ASP A 180 4.25 -13.16 -7.47
CA ASP A 180 4.13 -13.71 -6.11
C ASP A 180 2.93 -13.18 -5.33
N SER A 181 2.25 -12.15 -5.85
CA SER A 181 1.09 -11.55 -5.18
C SER A 181 -0.08 -12.51 -5.16
N PHE A 182 -0.85 -12.49 -4.07
CA PHE A 182 -2.11 -13.22 -3.91
C PHE A 182 -2.02 -14.75 -4.00
N LYS A 183 -0.80 -15.32 -3.95
CA LYS A 183 -0.57 -16.76 -4.01
C LYS A 183 -1.40 -17.49 -2.93
N GLY A 184 -2.17 -18.49 -3.37
CA GLY A 184 -3.02 -19.32 -2.50
C GLY A 184 -4.45 -18.81 -2.32
N LEU A 185 -4.81 -17.64 -2.87
CA LEU A 185 -6.20 -17.20 -2.89
C LEU A 185 -7.01 -17.90 -4.00
N PRO A 186 -8.30 -18.20 -3.79
CA PRO A 186 -9.15 -18.91 -4.75
C PRO A 186 -9.74 -17.94 -5.80
N TYR A 187 -8.93 -17.01 -6.32
CA TYR A 187 -9.36 -15.98 -7.26
C TYR A 187 -8.50 -15.97 -8.52
N HIS A 188 -9.04 -15.44 -9.61
CA HIS A 188 -8.27 -15.20 -10.83
C HIS A 188 -7.29 -14.05 -10.59
N ILE A 189 -6.01 -14.31 -10.83
CA ILE A 189 -4.93 -13.34 -10.74
C ILE A 189 -4.49 -12.97 -12.16
N GLU A 190 -4.59 -11.69 -12.51
CA GLU A 190 -4.15 -11.14 -13.80
C GLU A 190 -2.84 -10.38 -13.57
N ILE A 191 -1.74 -10.92 -14.10
CA ILE A 191 -0.41 -10.29 -14.02
C ILE A 191 -0.27 -9.32 -15.20
N LEU A 192 -0.06 -8.05 -14.88
CA LEU A 192 0.02 -6.95 -15.83
C LEU A 192 1.47 -6.60 -16.15
N PRO A 193 1.75 -6.19 -17.40
CA PRO A 193 3.05 -5.65 -17.73
C PRO A 193 3.26 -4.33 -16.98
N PRO A 194 4.49 -4.09 -16.49
CA PRO A 194 4.73 -2.93 -15.67
C PRO A 194 4.85 -1.67 -16.57
N VAL A 195 4.25 -0.56 -16.13
CA VAL A 195 4.24 0.72 -16.86
C VAL A 195 5.54 1.48 -16.64
N ARG A 196 6.27 1.77 -17.71
CA ARG A 196 7.46 2.62 -17.69
C ARG A 196 7.07 4.06 -18.03
N GLU A 197 7.49 4.99 -17.18
CA GLU A 197 7.41 6.43 -17.40
C GLU A 197 8.83 6.99 -17.25
N GLU A 198 9.33 7.76 -18.21
CA GLU A 198 10.69 8.28 -18.15
C GLU A 198 10.85 9.27 -16.99
N LEU A 199 11.82 8.99 -16.11
CA LEU A 199 12.23 9.87 -15.01
C LEU A 199 13.69 10.27 -15.21
N GLU A 200 13.94 11.24 -16.08
CA GLU A 200 15.28 11.69 -16.47
C GLU A 200 16.20 11.94 -15.26
N ALA A 201 15.66 12.56 -14.19
CA ALA A 201 16.40 12.90 -12.97
C ALA A 201 16.99 11.70 -12.19
N TYR A 202 16.51 10.47 -12.42
CA TYR A 202 16.93 9.27 -11.70
C TYR A 202 17.50 8.17 -12.62
N SER A 203 18.02 8.56 -13.78
CA SER A 203 18.61 7.68 -14.80
C SER A 203 20.11 7.40 -14.60
N GLN A 204 20.66 7.71 -13.43
CA GLN A 204 22.10 7.63 -13.19
C GLN A 204 22.55 6.16 -13.03
N PRO A 205 23.58 5.72 -13.78
CA PRO A 205 24.14 4.38 -13.61
C PRO A 205 24.75 4.21 -12.22
N ASN A 206 24.65 3.01 -11.65
CA ASN A 206 25.23 2.63 -10.35
C ASN A 206 24.70 3.44 -9.14
N MET A 207 23.46 3.93 -9.23
CA MET A 207 22.82 4.62 -8.12
C MET A 207 22.74 3.70 -6.89
N LYS A 208 23.14 4.22 -5.73
CA LYS A 208 23.01 3.57 -4.43
C LYS A 208 21.89 4.23 -3.65
N VAL A 209 20.90 3.46 -3.23
CA VAL A 209 19.70 3.98 -2.57
C VAL A 209 19.46 3.29 -1.24
N LEU A 210 19.29 4.07 -0.18
CA LEU A 210 18.76 3.62 1.09
C LEU A 210 17.25 3.88 1.14
N VAL A 211 16.47 2.83 1.35
CA VAL A 211 15.03 2.91 1.55
C VAL A 211 14.70 2.72 3.02
N LEU A 212 14.03 3.71 3.61
CA LEU A 212 13.67 3.72 5.02
C LEU A 212 12.24 3.23 5.25
N GLU A 213 12.01 2.69 6.44
CA GLU A 213 10.71 2.19 6.89
C GLU A 213 10.14 3.01 8.05
N GLY A 214 8.82 3.03 8.19
CA GLY A 214 8.13 3.83 9.21
C GLY A 214 8.01 3.15 10.58
N ALA A 215 8.80 2.11 10.87
CA ALA A 215 8.66 1.34 12.12
C ALA A 215 8.94 2.17 13.38
N VAL A 216 9.86 3.14 13.31
CA VAL A 216 10.15 4.03 14.43
C VAL A 216 8.94 4.91 14.77
N GLU A 217 8.37 5.57 13.75
CA GLU A 217 7.23 6.47 13.93
C GLU A 217 5.94 5.73 14.32
N GLN A 218 5.87 4.43 14.02
CA GLN A 218 4.78 3.57 14.45
C GLN A 218 4.98 3.00 15.87
N GLY A 219 6.10 3.31 16.54
CA GLY A 219 6.43 2.79 17.87
C GLY A 219 6.83 1.32 17.89
N ASN A 220 7.19 0.75 16.72
CA ASN A 220 7.58 -0.64 16.55
C ASN A 220 9.10 -0.85 16.56
N LEU A 221 9.89 0.22 16.63
CA LEU A 221 11.35 0.19 16.60
C LEU A 221 11.92 1.42 17.32
N LYS A 222 13.01 1.29 18.07
CA LYS A 222 13.72 2.44 18.62
C LYS A 222 14.59 3.11 17.55
N ILE A 223 14.64 4.44 17.57
CA ILE A 223 15.47 5.23 16.65
C ILE A 223 16.95 4.82 16.73
N ASP A 224 17.47 4.54 17.91
CA ASP A 224 18.89 4.16 18.09
C ASP A 224 19.22 2.86 17.35
N THR A 225 18.32 1.88 17.35
CA THR A 225 18.50 0.64 16.59
C THR A 225 18.45 0.89 15.09
N LEU A 226 17.54 1.75 14.62
CA LEU A 226 17.51 2.15 13.21
C LEU A 226 18.82 2.83 12.80
N LEU A 227 19.31 3.78 13.59
CA LEU A 227 20.57 4.48 13.33
C LEU A 227 21.77 3.53 13.37
N LYS A 228 21.80 2.56 14.29
CA LYS A 228 22.82 1.51 14.31
C LYS A 228 22.79 0.67 13.02
N GLY A 229 21.60 0.33 12.54
CA GLY A 229 21.42 -0.36 11.25
C GLY A 229 21.95 0.46 10.07
N ILE A 230 21.68 1.76 10.05
CA ILE A 230 22.19 2.67 9.01
C ILE A 230 23.71 2.78 9.10
N GLN A 231 24.28 2.92 10.30
CA GLN A 231 25.74 2.95 10.49
C GLN A 231 26.37 1.66 9.97
N HIS A 232 25.77 0.49 10.25
CA HIS A 232 26.27 -0.78 9.75
C HIS A 232 26.26 -0.86 8.21
N ILE A 233 25.24 -0.31 7.55
CA ILE A 233 25.21 -0.18 6.08
C ILE A 233 26.38 0.70 5.59
N LEU A 234 26.64 1.83 6.27
CA LEU A 234 27.74 2.76 5.93
C LEU A 234 29.13 2.13 6.15
N ASP A 235 29.29 1.30 7.18
CA ASP A 235 30.56 0.64 7.49
C ASP A 235 30.92 -0.45 6.48
N GLU A 236 29.93 -1.24 6.04
CA GLU A 236 30.15 -2.35 5.11
C GLU A 236 30.26 -1.93 3.64
N ASN A 237 29.88 -0.69 3.32
CA ASN A 237 29.78 -0.23 1.95
C ASN A 237 30.39 1.16 1.79
N SER A 238 31.26 1.33 0.79
CA SER A 238 31.80 2.65 0.49
C SER A 238 30.81 3.49 -0.33
N PHE A 239 30.45 4.66 0.19
CA PHE A 239 29.58 5.62 -0.50
C PHE A 239 30.32 6.94 -0.71
N LYS A 240 30.16 7.51 -1.92
CA LYS A 240 30.42 8.93 -2.15
C LYS A 240 29.12 9.71 -2.01
N ASP A 241 28.12 9.26 -2.75
CA ASP A 241 26.76 9.78 -2.75
C ASP A 241 25.80 8.64 -2.36
N LEU A 242 24.81 8.95 -1.52
CA LEU A 242 23.76 8.02 -1.10
C LEU A 242 22.39 8.67 -1.27
N TYR A 243 21.57 8.10 -2.14
CA TYR A 243 20.20 8.52 -2.30
C TYR A 243 19.35 7.94 -1.17
N VAL A 244 18.44 8.71 -0.60
CA VAL A 244 17.57 8.25 0.49
C VAL A 244 16.12 8.46 0.12
N LYS A 245 15.34 7.37 0.17
CA LYS A 245 13.88 7.41 0.12
C LYS A 245 13.33 7.26 1.53
N TYR A 246 12.78 8.34 2.08
CA TYR A 246 12.13 8.32 3.37
C TYR A 246 10.75 7.65 3.31
N HIS A 247 10.34 7.07 4.43
CA HIS A 247 8.96 6.67 4.60
C HIS A 247 8.07 7.93 4.75
N PRO A 248 6.84 7.97 4.20
CA PRO A 248 5.98 9.16 4.26
C PRO A 248 5.68 9.67 5.68
N VAL A 249 5.65 8.76 6.67
CA VAL A 249 5.38 9.13 8.06
C VAL A 249 6.63 9.58 8.83
N GLN A 250 7.83 9.50 8.25
CA GLN A 250 9.08 9.80 8.94
C GLN A 250 9.11 11.25 9.42
N THR A 251 9.34 11.47 10.72
CA THR A 251 9.31 12.82 11.31
C THR A 251 10.51 13.65 10.88
N THR A 252 10.36 14.97 10.86
CA THR A 252 11.46 15.90 10.58
C THR A 252 12.65 15.67 11.53
N GLU A 253 12.38 15.42 12.81
CA GLU A 253 13.43 15.15 13.81
C GLU A 253 14.24 13.91 13.45
N ASN A 254 13.58 12.79 13.11
CA ASN A 254 14.28 11.56 12.75
C ASN A 254 15.00 11.69 11.41
N ARG A 255 14.43 12.43 10.44
CA ARG A 255 15.11 12.76 9.18
C ARG A 255 16.41 13.51 9.45
N THR A 256 16.41 14.50 10.34
CA THR A 256 17.63 15.24 10.72
C THR A 256 18.70 14.32 11.30
N LYS A 257 18.36 13.45 12.28
CA LYS A 257 19.33 12.50 12.86
C LYS A 257 19.95 11.57 11.81
N ILE A 258 19.14 11.10 10.86
CA ILE A 258 19.60 10.24 9.76
C ILE A 258 20.55 11.01 8.82
N ILE A 259 20.23 12.26 8.48
CA ILE A 259 21.10 13.10 7.64
C ILE A 259 22.43 13.37 8.35
N GLU A 260 22.41 13.71 9.65
CA GLU A 260 23.61 13.94 10.45
C GLU A 260 24.51 12.69 10.50
N LEU A 261 23.92 11.51 10.69
CA LEU A 261 24.65 10.25 10.66
C LEU A 261 25.34 10.00 9.31
N ILE A 262 24.62 10.15 8.21
CA ILE A 262 25.17 9.91 6.86
C ILE A 262 26.28 10.92 6.54
N THR A 263 26.06 12.19 6.83
CA THR A 263 27.01 13.28 6.51
C THR A 263 28.26 13.26 7.40
N SER A 264 28.13 12.89 8.68
CA SER A 264 29.29 12.71 9.57
C SER A 264 30.20 11.56 9.16
N ASN A 265 29.69 10.58 8.40
CA ASN A 265 30.48 9.53 7.75
C ASN A 265 31.10 9.97 6.41
N GLY A 266 31.05 11.27 6.08
CA GLY A 266 31.64 11.82 4.86
C GLY A 266 30.87 11.50 3.57
N VAL A 267 29.61 11.06 3.69
CA VAL A 267 28.76 10.68 2.55
C VAL A 267 27.81 11.82 2.19
N THR A 268 27.72 12.15 0.91
CA THR A 268 26.74 13.14 0.42
C THR A 268 25.36 12.49 0.35
N GLN A 269 24.42 13.01 1.14
CA GLN A 269 23.04 12.53 1.15
C GLN A 269 22.21 13.25 0.08
N ILE A 270 21.46 12.50 -0.72
CA ILE A 270 20.54 13.03 -1.74
C ILE A 270 19.13 12.53 -1.47
N THR A 271 18.20 13.42 -1.15
CA THR A 271 16.82 13.01 -0.86
C THR A 271 16.02 12.74 -2.13
N ILE A 272 15.41 11.56 -2.24
CA ILE A 272 14.38 11.27 -3.24
C ILE A 272 13.06 11.85 -2.73
N ALA A 273 12.47 12.76 -3.51
CA ALA A 273 11.27 13.47 -3.10
C ALA A 273 10.09 12.52 -2.82
N ASP A 274 9.27 12.85 -1.82
CA ASP A 274 8.22 11.96 -1.31
C ASP A 274 7.17 11.63 -2.38
N GLU A 275 6.86 12.60 -3.26
CA GLU A 275 5.89 12.47 -4.35
C GLU A 275 6.37 11.62 -5.53
N ILE A 276 7.62 11.17 -5.53
CA ILE A 276 8.20 10.33 -6.59
C ILE A 276 8.09 8.85 -6.18
N PRO A 277 7.32 8.03 -6.89
CA PRO A 277 7.25 6.58 -6.67
C PRO A 277 8.63 5.93 -6.82
N PHE A 278 9.05 5.14 -5.82
CA PHE A 278 10.34 4.45 -5.89
C PHE A 278 10.31 3.28 -6.87
N GLU A 279 9.13 2.66 -7.03
CA GLU A 279 8.85 1.62 -8.01
C GLU A 279 9.10 2.12 -9.45
N GLN A 280 8.77 3.39 -9.75
CA GLN A 280 9.07 4.00 -11.05
C GLN A 280 10.58 4.25 -11.25
N ILE A 281 11.34 4.52 -10.19
CA ILE A 281 12.80 4.65 -10.32
C ILE A 281 13.42 3.30 -10.67
N THR A 282 13.01 2.24 -9.96
CA THR A 282 13.60 0.90 -10.08
C THR A 282 13.22 0.19 -11.38
N ILE A 283 12.00 0.38 -11.90
CA ILE A 283 11.62 -0.22 -13.19
C ILE A 283 12.40 0.32 -14.39
N ASN A 284 12.76 1.60 -14.34
CA ASN A 284 13.48 2.25 -15.43
C ASN A 284 14.99 2.01 -15.35
N ASN A 285 15.48 1.48 -14.23
CA ASN A 285 16.91 1.37 -13.94
C ASN A 285 17.23 0.06 -13.22
N ASN A 286 17.71 -0.93 -13.96
CA ASN A 286 18.13 -2.22 -13.41
C ASN A 286 19.51 -2.18 -12.72
N ASN A 287 20.34 -1.15 -12.97
CA ASN A 287 21.68 -1.01 -12.40
C ASN A 287 21.70 -0.19 -11.09
N ILE A 288 20.65 -0.32 -10.28
CA ILE A 288 20.55 0.32 -8.95
C ILE A 288 20.89 -0.70 -7.87
N MET A 289 21.66 -0.27 -6.87
CA MET A 289 21.86 -1.01 -5.62
C MET A 289 20.99 -0.40 -4.52
N VAL A 290 20.09 -1.20 -3.98
CA VAL A 290 19.09 -0.78 -2.99
C VAL A 290 19.37 -1.45 -1.66
N PHE A 291 19.51 -0.62 -0.64
CA PHE A 291 19.72 -0.97 0.75
C PHE A 291 18.46 -0.68 1.55
N GLY A 292 18.22 -1.46 2.59
CA GLY A 292 17.20 -1.17 3.58
C GLY A 292 17.03 -2.33 4.53
N PHE A 293 15.86 -2.39 5.15
CA PHE A 293 15.57 -3.37 6.19
C PHE A 293 14.40 -4.26 5.76
N THR A 294 13.16 -3.91 6.10
CA THR A 294 11.98 -4.76 5.83
C THR A 294 10.93 -4.17 4.89
N SER A 295 11.23 -3.04 4.25
CA SER A 295 10.29 -2.37 3.34
C SER A 295 9.94 -3.24 2.13
N SER A 296 8.65 -3.31 1.78
CA SER A 296 8.19 -3.96 0.54
C SER A 296 8.80 -3.36 -0.74
N LEU A 297 9.31 -2.12 -0.67
CA LEU A 297 10.05 -1.49 -1.77
C LEU A 297 11.33 -2.26 -2.14
N LEU A 298 11.96 -2.96 -1.20
CA LEU A 298 13.11 -3.82 -1.48
C LEU A 298 12.70 -5.02 -2.35
N TYR A 299 11.54 -5.58 -2.09
CA TYR A 299 11.00 -6.67 -2.91
C TYR A 299 10.68 -6.18 -4.34
N TYR A 300 10.03 -5.01 -4.48
CA TYR A 300 9.77 -4.42 -5.80
C TYR A 300 11.05 -4.14 -6.58
N ALA A 301 12.05 -3.53 -5.92
CA ALA A 301 13.36 -3.28 -6.52
C ALA A 301 13.99 -4.58 -7.04
N LYS A 302 13.96 -5.65 -6.24
CA LYS A 302 14.48 -6.96 -6.64
C LYS A 302 13.74 -7.50 -7.86
N LYS A 303 12.41 -7.39 -7.90
CA LYS A 303 11.58 -7.85 -9.02
C LYS A 303 11.81 -7.06 -10.31
N PHE A 304 12.20 -5.80 -10.21
CA PHE A 304 12.56 -4.97 -11.36
C PHE A 304 14.04 -5.08 -11.76
N GLY A 305 14.78 -6.04 -11.18
CA GLY A 305 16.13 -6.38 -11.59
C GLY A 305 17.24 -5.60 -10.88
N CYS A 306 16.90 -4.78 -9.87
CA CYS A 306 17.91 -4.10 -9.06
C CYS A 306 18.67 -5.09 -8.16
N THR A 307 19.88 -4.70 -7.74
CA THR A 307 20.60 -5.38 -6.66
C THR A 307 20.02 -4.92 -5.32
N VAL A 308 19.68 -5.86 -4.45
CA VAL A 308 19.02 -5.55 -3.17
C VAL A 308 19.77 -6.22 -2.02
N ILE A 309 20.05 -5.45 -0.98
CA ILE A 309 20.68 -5.91 0.25
C ILE A 309 19.79 -5.48 1.43
N SER A 310 19.31 -6.45 2.20
CA SER A 310 18.51 -6.22 3.40
C SER A 310 19.37 -6.41 4.65
N TYR A 311 19.24 -5.48 5.58
CA TYR A 311 19.89 -5.46 6.89
C TYR A 311 18.88 -5.69 8.02
N GLU A 312 17.77 -6.38 7.74
CA GLU A 312 16.71 -6.71 8.71
C GLU A 312 17.26 -7.33 10.00
N ASP A 313 18.29 -8.18 9.89
CA ASP A 313 18.88 -8.90 11.03
C ASP A 313 19.39 -7.93 12.13
N VAL A 314 19.80 -6.70 11.77
CA VAL A 314 20.19 -5.68 12.75
C VAL A 314 18.99 -5.15 13.53
N LEU A 315 17.84 -4.99 12.87
CA LEU A 315 16.63 -4.51 13.53
C LEU A 315 16.04 -5.56 14.47
N LEU A 316 16.27 -6.85 14.18
CA LEU A 316 15.88 -7.96 15.04
C LEU A 316 16.64 -7.99 16.36
N GLU A 317 17.56 -7.07 16.65
CA GLU A 317 18.11 -6.88 18.00
C GLU A 317 17.12 -6.17 18.94
N ASP A 318 16.17 -5.37 18.42
CA ASP A 318 15.18 -4.64 19.20
C ASP A 318 13.94 -5.50 19.49
N ASP A 319 13.58 -5.63 20.76
CA ASP A 319 12.42 -6.43 21.20
C ASP A 319 11.07 -5.89 20.69
N LEU A 320 10.93 -4.57 20.51
CA LEU A 320 9.74 -3.98 19.88
C LEU A 320 9.59 -4.47 18.44
N PHE A 321 10.71 -4.51 17.73
CA PHE A 321 10.73 -4.93 16.34
C PHE A 321 10.50 -6.43 16.21
N LYS A 322 11.13 -7.26 17.05
CA LYS A 322 10.86 -8.72 17.11
C LYS A 322 9.37 -8.99 17.30
N LYS A 323 8.72 -8.30 18.24
CA LYS A 323 7.28 -8.43 18.47
C LYS A 323 6.49 -8.05 17.22
N PHE A 324 6.76 -6.87 16.66
CA PHE A 324 6.12 -6.40 15.43
C PHE A 324 6.26 -7.41 14.28
N ARG A 325 7.46 -7.96 14.06
CA ARG A 325 7.73 -8.95 13.01
C ARG A 325 6.98 -10.25 13.22
N SER A 326 6.91 -10.75 14.46
CA SER A 326 6.14 -11.95 14.79
C SER A 326 4.64 -11.84 14.50
N GLU A 327 4.09 -10.61 14.57
CA GLU A 327 2.66 -10.35 14.36
C GLU A 327 2.29 -10.11 12.89
N ASN A 328 3.24 -9.71 12.04
CA ASN A 328 2.98 -9.31 10.65
C ASN A 328 3.41 -10.33 9.58
N ASN A 329 4.27 -11.30 9.92
CA ASN A 329 4.68 -12.45 9.10
C ASN A 329 5.04 -12.16 7.62
N PHE A 330 5.46 -10.93 7.30
CA PHE A 330 5.95 -10.56 5.97
C PHE A 330 7.41 -11.01 5.83
N ASN A 331 7.66 -12.23 5.40
CA ASN A 331 9.03 -12.75 5.29
C ASN A 331 9.72 -12.21 4.01
N LEU A 332 10.30 -11.02 4.10
CA LEU A 332 11.02 -10.39 2.99
C LEU A 332 12.19 -11.27 2.53
N LYS A 333 12.92 -11.91 3.46
CA LYS A 333 14.07 -12.77 3.14
C LYS A 333 13.69 -13.90 2.19
N ASP A 334 12.59 -14.60 2.47
CA ASP A 334 12.08 -15.67 1.60
C ASP A 334 11.66 -15.13 0.22
N LEU A 335 11.01 -13.96 0.18
CA LEU A 335 10.58 -13.31 -1.07
C LEU A 335 11.77 -12.85 -1.93
N LEU A 336 12.87 -12.43 -1.30
CA LEU A 336 14.10 -12.06 -2.00
C LEU A 336 14.86 -13.29 -2.52
N LEU A 337 14.63 -14.48 -1.94
CA LEU A 337 15.20 -15.75 -2.39
C LEU A 337 14.37 -16.41 -3.50
N SER A 338 13.05 -16.29 -3.46
CA SER A 338 12.11 -16.86 -4.45
C SER A 338 12.09 -16.12 -5.79
N SER A 339 12.79 -14.99 -5.88
CA SER A 339 12.84 -14.10 -7.05
C SER A 339 14.00 -14.41 -8.02
N ARG A 340 14.47 -15.66 -8.07
CA ARG A 340 15.47 -16.14 -9.03
C ARG A 340 14.84 -16.74 -10.29
#